data_AF-L1MKV6-F1
#
_entry.id   AF-L1MKV6-F1
#
_cell.length_a   1.000
_cell.length_b   1.000
_cell.length_c   1.000
_cell.angle_alpha   90.00
_cell.angle_beta   90.00
_cell.angle_gamma   90.00
#
_symmetry.space_group_name_H-M   'P 1'
#
loop_
_entity.id
_entity.type
_entity.pdbx_description
1 polymer ?
#
loop_
_entity_poly.entity_id
_entity_poly.type
_entity_poly.pdbx_seq_one_letter_code
_entity_poly.pdbx_strand_id
1 'polypeptide(L)'
;MGKKPKGRGKQSAQKRMKAVADTNLHHIERTSSKQVSASAMNITAYRDQKVKWTTDEMDVDCGRNGCGWSWKLASNETKVLLDFLSTLHTMTWGDWESHRTNNGRKHHSQRIDSLSRSALKRLREINPTLDQAEEELFRFRLGSTRRLWGYRSGATFRILWWDDHHQVYPTEPKNT
;
A
#
# COMPACT_ATOMS: atom_id res chain seq x y z
N MET A 1 -55.36 45.08 -41.08
CA MET A 1 -54.41 43.96 -41.28
C MET A 1 -54.65 42.95 -40.15
N GLY A 2 -54.62 41.63 -40.27
CA GLY A 2 -54.51 40.67 -41.39
C GLY A 2 -54.93 39.28 -40.85
N LYS A 3 -55.37 38.33 -41.70
CA LYS A 3 -56.13 37.14 -41.23
C LYS A 3 -55.27 35.99 -40.65
N LYS A 4 -55.74 35.44 -39.52
CA LYS A 4 -55.88 34.01 -39.08
C LYS A 4 -55.86 32.93 -40.21
N PRO A 5 -55.86 31.57 -39.95
CA PRO A 5 -55.62 30.75 -38.71
C PRO A 5 -55.06 29.27 -38.94
N LYS A 6 -55.19 28.38 -37.91
CA LYS A 6 -55.26 26.87 -37.93
C LYS A 6 -53.93 26.11 -38.23
N GLY A 7 -53.70 24.83 -37.87
CA GLY A 7 -54.44 23.77 -37.13
C GLY A 7 -53.85 22.36 -37.43
N ARG A 8 -54.23 21.19 -36.86
CA ARG A 8 -55.09 20.83 -35.69
C ARG A 8 -55.17 19.27 -35.49
N GLY A 9 -54.39 18.64 -34.59
CA GLY A 9 -54.54 17.21 -34.22
C GLY A 9 -53.84 16.88 -32.87
N LYS A 10 -54.40 16.24 -31.82
CA LYS A 10 -55.46 15.22 -31.59
C LYS A 10 -55.09 13.75 -31.92
N GLN A 11 -54.68 13.01 -30.89
CA GLN A 11 -55.27 11.75 -30.36
C GLN A 11 -54.50 11.42 -29.05
N SER A 12 -55.07 11.19 -27.86
CA SER A 12 -56.26 10.43 -27.40
C SER A 12 -56.00 8.94 -27.15
N ALA A 13 -55.69 8.58 -25.89
CA ALA A 13 -55.92 7.25 -25.34
C ALA A 13 -56.27 7.31 -23.83
N GLN A 14 -57.57 7.33 -23.56
CA GLN A 14 -58.20 6.88 -22.31
C GLN A 14 -57.93 5.36 -22.10
N LYS A 15 -58.03 4.69 -20.93
CA LYS A 15 -58.39 5.02 -19.53
C LYS A 15 -58.35 3.70 -18.73
N ARG A 16 -58.31 3.78 -17.39
CA ARG A 16 -58.80 2.83 -16.36
C ARG A 16 -57.75 2.19 -15.43
N MET A 17 -58.11 2.23 -14.15
CA MET A 17 -57.43 1.63 -13.00
C MET A 17 -57.92 0.18 -12.78
N LYS A 18 -57.15 -0.61 -12.02
CA LYS A 18 -57.71 -1.63 -11.14
C LYS A 18 -56.82 -1.79 -9.90
N ALA A 19 -57.44 -2.01 -8.74
CA ALA A 19 -56.79 -2.04 -7.43
C ALA A 19 -56.54 -3.47 -6.92
N VAL A 20 -55.52 -3.63 -6.07
CA VAL A 20 -55.29 -4.67 -5.04
C VAL A 20 -54.38 -3.96 -4.01
N ALA A 21 -54.79 -3.69 -2.75
CA ALA A 21 -54.70 -4.56 -1.56
C ALA A 21 -53.30 -5.21 -1.35
N ASP A 22 -52.73 -5.35 -0.15
CA ASP A 22 -53.04 -4.78 1.18
C ASP A 22 -51.81 -4.95 2.10
N THR A 23 -51.73 -4.17 3.17
CA THR A 23 -50.89 -4.38 4.39
C THR A 23 -49.35 -4.42 4.36
N ASN A 24 -48.82 -3.78 5.41
CA ASN A 24 -47.63 -4.11 6.23
C ASN A 24 -46.22 -4.00 5.62
N LEU A 25 -45.39 -3.10 6.17
CA LEU A 25 -44.63 -3.19 7.43
C LEU A 25 -43.38 -4.07 7.27
N HIS A 26 -42.23 -3.42 7.08
CA HIS A 26 -41.03 -3.52 7.93
C HIS A 26 -39.87 -2.81 7.22
N HIS A 27 -39.47 -1.65 7.77
CA HIS A 27 -38.27 -0.95 7.36
C HIS A 27 -37.05 -1.71 7.88
N ILE A 28 -36.53 -2.65 7.09
CA ILE A 28 -35.34 -3.44 7.43
C ILE A 28 -34.10 -2.70 6.93
N GLU A 29 -33.19 -2.42 7.85
CA GLU A 29 -31.87 -1.87 7.59
C GLU A 29 -31.11 -2.73 6.58
N ARG A 30 -30.51 -2.10 5.55
CA ARG A 30 -29.53 -2.74 4.67
C ARG A 30 -28.17 -2.09 4.84
N THR A 31 -27.43 -2.53 5.84
CA THR A 31 -25.97 -2.40 5.85
C THR A 31 -25.40 -3.28 4.73
N SER A 32 -24.82 -2.66 3.72
CA SER A 32 -24.24 -3.38 2.58
C SER A 32 -22.88 -3.98 2.95
N SER A 33 -22.87 -5.26 3.33
CA SER A 33 -21.65 -6.05 3.38
C SER A 33 -21.17 -6.34 1.96
N LYS A 34 -20.07 -5.69 1.54
CA LYS A 34 -19.40 -6.02 0.27
C LYS A 34 -18.75 -7.40 0.38
N GLN A 35 -19.33 -8.37 -0.31
CA GLN A 35 -18.77 -9.72 -0.44
C GLN A 35 -17.45 -9.66 -1.22
N VAL A 36 -16.33 -9.88 -0.53
CA VAL A 36 -14.98 -9.89 -1.13
C VAL A 36 -14.75 -11.24 -1.84
N SER A 37 -14.20 -11.19 -3.06
CA SER A 37 -13.91 -12.40 -3.85
C SER A 37 -12.88 -13.31 -3.16
N ALA A 38 -13.10 -14.62 -3.22
CA ALA A 38 -12.16 -15.64 -2.70
C ALA A 38 -10.76 -15.54 -3.32
N SER A 39 -10.65 -15.06 -4.57
CA SER A 39 -9.36 -14.79 -5.21
C SER A 39 -8.62 -13.61 -4.55
N ALA A 40 -9.35 -12.55 -4.17
CA ALA A 40 -8.78 -11.43 -3.44
C ALA A 40 -8.41 -11.82 -1.99
N MET A 41 -9.20 -12.68 -1.34
CA MET A 41 -8.86 -13.22 -0.03
C MET A 41 -7.51 -13.95 -0.03
N ASN A 42 -7.19 -14.71 -1.08
CA ASN A 42 -5.92 -15.41 -1.20
C ASN A 42 -4.74 -14.44 -1.42
N ILE A 43 -4.90 -13.39 -2.23
CA ILE A 43 -3.88 -12.33 -2.42
C ILE A 43 -3.57 -11.59 -1.11
N THR A 44 -4.56 -11.42 -0.22
CA THR A 44 -4.36 -10.78 1.08
C THR A 44 -4.04 -11.73 2.23
N ALA A 45 -3.96 -13.04 2.01
CA ALA A 45 -3.74 -14.03 3.08
C ALA A 45 -2.39 -13.88 3.82
N TYR A 46 -1.45 -13.10 3.29
CA TYR A 46 -0.23 -12.73 4.02
C TYR A 46 -0.51 -11.76 5.19
N ARG A 47 -1.60 -10.98 5.12
CA ARG A 47 -1.92 -9.94 6.12
C ARG A 47 -2.14 -10.53 7.51
N ASP A 48 -2.76 -11.70 7.60
CA ASP A 48 -3.08 -12.35 8.86
C ASP A 48 -1.88 -13.14 9.44
N GLN A 49 -0.76 -13.20 8.70
CA GLN A 49 0.45 -13.90 9.11
C GLN A 49 1.38 -12.97 9.89
N LYS A 50 1.97 -13.49 10.97
CA LYS A 50 3.05 -12.82 11.71
C LYS A 50 4.27 -12.61 10.82
N VAL A 51 4.91 -11.46 10.94
CA VAL A 51 6.08 -11.12 10.12
C VAL A 51 7.26 -12.02 10.48
N LYS A 52 7.76 -12.78 9.51
CA LYS A 52 9.07 -13.43 9.58
C LYS A 52 10.11 -12.51 8.94
N TRP A 53 11.37 -12.62 9.32
CA TRP A 53 12.44 -11.87 8.67
C TRP A 53 13.70 -12.72 8.49
N THR A 54 14.52 -12.35 7.51
CA THR A 54 15.83 -12.95 7.22
C THR A 54 16.78 -11.88 6.67
N THR A 55 18.08 -12.16 6.69
CA THR A 55 19.17 -11.30 6.20
C THR A 55 19.82 -11.82 4.91
N ASP A 56 19.21 -12.80 4.23
CA ASP A 56 19.79 -13.45 3.04
C ASP A 56 20.06 -12.46 1.88
N GLU A 57 19.29 -11.37 1.80
CA GLU A 57 19.37 -10.33 0.76
C GLU A 57 20.18 -9.10 1.22
N MET A 58 20.83 -9.16 2.38
CA MET A 58 21.35 -7.97 3.05
C MET A 58 22.64 -7.47 2.38
N ASP A 59 22.53 -6.40 1.59
CA ASP A 59 23.66 -5.79 0.88
C ASP A 59 24.56 -4.99 1.84
N VAL A 60 25.54 -5.69 2.39
CA VAL A 60 26.56 -5.17 3.30
C VAL A 60 27.61 -4.28 2.63
N ASP A 61 27.69 -4.29 1.29
CA ASP A 61 28.77 -3.62 0.54
C ASP A 61 28.41 -2.25 -0.03
N CYS A 62 27.12 -1.89 -0.04
CA CYS A 62 26.66 -0.59 -0.54
C CYS A 62 27.46 0.61 0.02
N GLY A 63 27.72 0.62 1.34
CA GLY A 63 28.47 1.67 2.03
C GLY A 63 29.98 1.70 1.76
N ARG A 64 30.50 0.78 0.93
CA ARG A 64 31.85 0.83 0.33
C ARG A 64 31.81 1.34 -1.12
N ASN A 65 30.70 1.13 -1.82
CA ASN A 65 30.51 1.46 -3.24
C ASN A 65 29.84 2.82 -3.48
N GLY A 66 29.85 3.71 -2.49
CA GLY A 66 29.32 5.08 -2.62
C GLY A 66 27.79 5.22 -2.46
N CYS A 67 27.10 4.22 -1.91
CA CYS A 67 25.71 4.40 -1.50
C CYS A 67 25.58 5.37 -0.32
N GLY A 68 24.48 6.12 -0.27
CA GLY A 68 24.15 6.97 0.88
C GLY A 68 23.67 6.20 2.11
N TRP A 69 23.10 5.01 1.89
CA TRP A 69 22.66 4.09 2.94
C TRP A 69 23.72 3.01 3.20
N SER A 70 23.85 2.55 4.44
CA SER A 70 24.86 1.56 4.82
C SER A 70 24.52 0.85 6.13
N TRP A 71 25.13 -0.31 6.35
CA TRP A 71 25.05 -1.08 7.59
C TRP A 71 26.11 -0.66 8.65
N LYS A 72 26.74 0.51 8.49
CA LYS A 72 27.70 1.07 9.47
C LYS A 72 26.94 1.78 10.61
N LEU A 73 26.25 0.99 11.43
CA LEU A 73 25.40 1.47 12.53
C LEU A 73 26.22 1.90 13.75
N ALA A 74 25.88 3.04 14.34
CA ALA A 74 26.28 3.38 15.71
C ALA A 74 25.49 2.54 16.73
N SER A 75 26.00 2.43 17.98
CA SER A 75 25.41 1.54 19.01
C SER A 75 23.94 1.84 19.33
N ASN A 76 23.53 3.11 19.26
CA ASN A 76 22.14 3.53 19.43
C ASN A 76 21.25 3.13 18.24
N GLU A 77 21.74 3.21 17.01
CA GLU A 77 21.03 2.74 15.81
C GLU A 77 20.89 1.22 15.81
N THR A 78 21.96 0.51 16.17
CA THR A 78 21.96 -0.95 16.38
C THR A 78 20.89 -1.34 17.40
N LYS A 79 20.79 -0.64 18.54
CA LYS A 79 19.71 -0.88 19.51
C LYS A 79 18.33 -0.63 18.90
N VAL A 80 18.12 0.47 18.18
CA VAL A 80 16.83 0.78 17.51
C VAL A 80 16.44 -0.32 16.52
N LEU A 81 17.39 -0.86 15.75
CA LEU A 81 17.15 -1.97 14.83
C LEU A 81 16.78 -3.26 15.58
N LEU A 82 17.53 -3.63 16.62
CA LEU A 82 17.27 -4.86 17.39
C LEU A 82 15.95 -4.81 18.18
N ASP A 83 15.62 -3.66 18.79
CA ASP A 83 14.33 -3.41 19.44
C ASP A 83 13.17 -3.50 18.41
N PHE A 84 13.39 -3.01 17.20
CA PHE A 84 12.41 -3.13 16.12
C PHE A 84 12.23 -4.58 15.65
N LEU A 85 13.32 -5.33 15.39
CA LEU A 85 13.25 -6.73 14.94
C LEU A 85 12.67 -7.67 16.00
N SER A 86 12.94 -7.41 17.29
CA SER A 86 12.30 -8.13 18.40
C SER A 86 10.80 -7.84 18.51
N THR A 87 10.34 -6.64 18.12
CA THR A 87 8.91 -6.33 18.04
C THR A 87 8.26 -6.86 16.76
N LEU A 88 8.98 -6.86 15.63
CA LEU A 88 8.47 -7.12 14.28
C LEU A 88 7.66 -8.42 14.19
N HIS A 89 8.19 -9.50 14.74
CA HIS A 89 7.59 -10.84 14.68
C HIS A 89 6.39 -11.06 15.61
N THR A 90 6.08 -10.10 16.50
CA THR A 90 4.98 -10.24 17.46
C THR A 90 3.62 -9.98 16.83
N MET A 91 3.57 -9.11 15.82
CA MET A 91 2.37 -8.60 15.13
C MET A 91 2.25 -9.17 13.71
N THR A 92 1.05 -9.07 13.12
CA THR A 92 0.80 -9.49 11.73
C THR A 92 1.19 -8.41 10.72
N TRP A 93 1.33 -8.79 9.45
CA TRP A 93 1.50 -7.82 8.36
C TRP A 93 0.33 -6.83 8.27
N GLY A 94 -0.89 -7.29 8.54
CA GLY A 94 -2.11 -6.47 8.56
C GLY A 94 -2.02 -5.37 9.61
N ASP A 95 -1.55 -5.69 10.82
CA ASP A 95 -1.34 -4.75 11.91
C ASP A 95 -0.27 -3.71 11.55
N TRP A 96 0.91 -4.16 11.10
CA TRP A 96 2.00 -3.26 10.67
C TRP A 96 1.58 -2.32 9.54
N GLU A 97 0.83 -2.83 8.57
CA GLU A 97 0.28 -2.03 7.47
C GLU A 97 -0.87 -1.11 7.91
N SER A 98 -1.51 -1.36 9.05
CA SER A 98 -2.56 -0.49 9.61
C SER A 98 -2.00 0.80 10.20
N HIS A 99 -0.73 0.81 10.63
CA HIS A 99 -0.12 1.99 11.25
C HIS A 99 -0.18 3.23 10.33
N ARG A 100 -0.53 4.38 10.93
CA ARG A 100 -0.65 5.67 10.26
C ARG A 100 0.29 6.70 10.86
N THR A 101 0.46 7.78 10.11
CA THR A 101 1.00 9.07 10.52
C THR A 101 0.05 10.15 9.99
N ASN A 102 0.21 11.40 10.40
CA ASN A 102 -0.58 12.53 9.87
C ASN A 102 -0.45 12.67 8.33
N ASN A 103 0.59 12.09 7.72
CA ASN A 103 0.84 12.08 6.28
C ASN A 103 0.51 10.72 5.60
N GLY A 104 -0.34 9.88 6.20
CA GLY A 104 -0.78 8.59 5.63
C GLY A 104 -0.06 7.36 6.20
N ARG A 105 0.08 6.29 5.40
CA ARG A 105 0.62 4.98 5.83
C ARG A 105 2.05 5.11 6.40
N LYS A 106 2.29 4.63 7.62
CA LYS A 106 3.62 4.66 8.27
C LYS A 106 4.60 3.71 7.60
N HIS A 107 4.13 2.52 7.19
CA HIS A 107 4.87 1.47 6.51
C HIS A 107 4.09 1.09 5.23
N HIS A 108 4.78 0.87 4.11
CA HIS A 108 4.17 0.55 2.82
C HIS A 108 5.18 -0.04 1.82
N SER A 109 4.65 -0.68 0.77
CA SER A 109 5.39 -0.91 -0.48
C SER A 109 5.78 0.41 -1.15
N GLN A 110 6.90 0.40 -1.84
CA GLN A 110 7.42 1.46 -2.70
C GLN A 110 7.85 0.81 -4.01
N ARG A 111 7.31 1.27 -5.15
CA ARG A 111 7.70 0.75 -6.46
C ARG A 111 9.19 0.96 -6.72
N ILE A 112 9.85 -0.05 -7.28
CA ILE A 112 11.29 -0.01 -7.59
C ILE A 112 11.62 1.13 -8.56
N ASP A 113 10.76 1.37 -9.57
CA ASP A 113 10.95 2.45 -10.55
C ASP A 113 10.87 3.87 -9.97
N SER A 114 10.34 4.03 -8.76
CA SER A 114 10.28 5.32 -8.05
C SER A 114 11.52 5.61 -7.18
N LEU A 115 12.41 4.64 -7.00
CA LEU A 115 13.61 4.78 -6.16
C LEU A 115 14.64 5.72 -6.79
N SER A 116 15.61 6.18 -5.99
CA SER A 116 16.70 7.02 -6.50
C SER A 116 17.52 6.30 -7.58
N ARG A 117 18.13 7.06 -8.50
CA ARG A 117 18.95 6.47 -9.59
C ARG A 117 20.09 5.61 -9.07
N SER A 118 20.68 5.98 -7.93
CA SER A 118 21.72 5.18 -7.26
C SER A 118 21.14 3.89 -6.66
N ALA A 119 19.94 3.92 -6.08
CA ALA A 119 19.27 2.73 -5.55
C ALA A 119 18.89 1.77 -6.68
N LEU A 120 18.30 2.27 -7.77
CA LEU A 120 18.02 1.51 -8.99
C LEU A 120 19.28 0.87 -9.60
N LYS A 121 20.38 1.62 -9.67
CA LYS A 121 21.67 1.08 -10.14
C LYS A 121 22.15 -0.06 -9.24
N ARG A 122 22.15 0.15 -7.91
CA ARG A 122 22.61 -0.86 -6.95
C ARG A 122 21.74 -2.12 -6.96
N LEU A 123 20.41 -1.99 -7.00
CA LEU A 123 19.51 -3.15 -7.08
C LEU A 123 19.86 -4.05 -8.26
N ARG A 124 20.12 -3.48 -9.45
CA ARG A 124 20.52 -4.25 -10.64
C ARG A 124 21.93 -4.85 -10.54
N GLU A 125 22.84 -4.23 -9.78
CA GLU A 125 24.17 -4.80 -9.53
C GLU A 125 24.10 -6.05 -8.63
N ILE A 126 23.29 -6.01 -7.57
CA ILE A 126 23.18 -7.10 -6.58
C ILE A 126 22.16 -8.17 -6.97
N ASN A 127 21.16 -7.81 -7.78
CA ASN A 127 20.14 -8.71 -8.32
C ASN A 127 19.98 -8.44 -9.83
N PRO A 128 20.81 -9.04 -10.69
CA PRO A 128 20.73 -8.86 -12.15
C PRO A 128 19.39 -9.34 -12.77
N THR A 129 18.63 -10.16 -12.04
CA THR A 129 17.32 -10.70 -12.45
C THR A 129 16.12 -9.88 -11.94
N LEU A 130 16.35 -8.74 -11.30
CA LEU A 130 15.33 -7.88 -10.68
C LEU A 130 14.12 -7.62 -11.59
N ASP A 131 14.39 -7.24 -12.85
CA ASP A 131 13.39 -6.83 -13.84
C ASP A 131 12.40 -7.98 -14.25
N GLN A 132 12.55 -9.20 -13.70
CA GLN A 132 11.70 -10.36 -13.96
C GLN A 132 10.87 -10.84 -12.76
N ALA A 133 11.18 -10.37 -11.53
CA ALA A 133 10.69 -11.02 -10.31
C ALA A 133 10.10 -10.07 -9.25
N GLU A 134 10.50 -8.80 -9.21
CA GLU A 134 10.12 -7.86 -8.14
C GLU A 134 9.77 -6.48 -8.72
N GLU A 135 8.58 -5.96 -8.40
CA GLU A 135 8.15 -4.61 -8.81
C GLU A 135 8.22 -3.57 -7.66
N GLU A 136 8.23 -4.02 -6.41
CA GLU A 136 8.18 -3.18 -5.22
C GLU A 136 9.14 -3.66 -4.12
N LEU A 137 9.73 -2.72 -3.36
CA LEU A 137 10.31 -3.00 -2.05
C LEU A 137 9.32 -2.62 -0.96
N PHE A 138 9.38 -3.25 0.21
CA PHE A 138 8.68 -2.79 1.41
C PHE A 138 9.62 -1.97 2.31
N ARG A 139 9.11 -0.89 2.91
CA ARG A 139 9.86 -0.06 3.85
C ARG A 139 9.17 0.08 5.20
N PHE A 140 9.90 -0.23 6.26
CA PHE A 140 9.50 0.11 7.62
C PHE A 140 10.11 1.45 8.03
N ARG A 141 9.29 2.40 8.52
CA ARG A 141 9.76 3.68 9.07
C ARG A 141 10.04 3.57 10.57
N LEU A 142 11.31 3.75 10.96
CA LEU A 142 11.83 3.63 12.34
C LEU A 142 12.19 4.99 12.97
N GLY A 143 11.57 6.09 12.51
CA GLY A 143 11.81 7.43 13.01
C GLY A 143 11.41 8.52 12.02
N SER A 144 12.00 9.71 12.15
CA SER A 144 11.86 10.80 11.17
C SER A 144 12.41 10.40 9.80
N THR A 145 13.70 10.03 9.75
CA THR A 145 14.49 9.74 8.54
C THR A 145 14.86 8.27 8.34
N ARG A 146 14.81 7.44 9.39
CA ARG A 146 15.18 6.01 9.34
C ARG A 146 14.20 5.13 8.59
N ARG A 147 14.72 4.30 7.70
CA ARG A 147 14.00 3.22 7.04
C ARG A 147 14.82 1.93 7.02
N LEU A 148 14.14 0.84 7.35
CA LEU A 148 14.58 -0.51 7.04
C LEU A 148 13.88 -0.95 5.76
N TRP A 149 14.65 -1.28 4.74
CA TRP A 149 14.20 -1.69 3.41
C TRP A 149 14.40 -3.19 3.20
N GLY A 150 13.51 -3.81 2.44
CA GLY A 150 13.58 -5.23 2.12
C GLY A 150 12.47 -5.68 1.17
N TYR A 151 12.60 -6.88 0.64
CA TYR A 151 11.55 -7.51 -0.17
C TYR A 151 10.48 -8.15 0.73
N ARG A 152 9.25 -8.28 0.24
CA ARG A 152 8.14 -8.96 0.96
C ARG A 152 7.68 -10.18 0.17
N SER A 153 8.06 -11.37 0.63
CA SER A 153 7.68 -12.65 0.02
C SER A 153 6.77 -13.41 0.96
N GLY A 154 5.45 -13.28 0.74
CA GLY A 154 4.42 -13.81 1.65
C GLY A 154 4.56 -13.18 3.05
N ALA A 155 4.78 -14.02 4.07
CA ALA A 155 5.01 -13.58 5.44
C ALA A 155 6.45 -13.11 5.73
N THR A 156 7.42 -13.38 4.84
CA THR A 156 8.84 -13.11 5.09
C THR A 156 9.27 -11.76 4.53
N PHE A 157 9.84 -10.93 5.40
CA PHE A 157 10.58 -9.72 5.04
C PHE A 157 12.06 -10.06 4.87
N ARG A 158 12.55 -10.05 3.62
CA ARG A 158 13.98 -10.26 3.32
C ARG A 158 14.69 -8.91 3.43
N ILE A 159 15.45 -8.70 4.50
CA ILE A 159 16.14 -7.45 4.81
C ILE A 159 17.20 -7.17 3.75
N LEU A 160 17.20 -5.94 3.22
CA LEU A 160 18.10 -5.49 2.15
C LEU A 160 19.02 -4.35 2.62
N TRP A 161 18.46 -3.21 3.03
CA TRP A 161 19.21 -1.99 3.35
C TRP A 161 18.74 -1.27 4.62
N TRP A 162 19.70 -0.68 5.32
CA TRP A 162 19.47 0.33 6.36
C TRP A 162 19.73 1.74 5.82
N ASP A 163 18.70 2.60 5.85
CA ASP A 163 18.73 3.96 5.32
C ASP A 163 18.36 4.96 6.44
N ASP A 164 19.36 5.53 7.13
CA ASP A 164 19.15 6.54 8.18
C ASP A 164 18.73 7.91 7.62
N HIS A 165 18.98 8.19 6.34
CA HIS A 165 18.93 9.53 5.75
C HIS A 165 17.90 9.70 4.61
N HIS A 166 17.06 8.71 4.33
CA HIS A 166 16.07 8.68 3.24
C HIS A 166 16.66 8.64 1.81
N GLN A 167 17.90 8.21 1.63
CA GLN A 167 18.61 8.34 0.35
C GLN A 167 18.25 7.25 -0.68
N VAL A 168 17.58 6.18 -0.25
CA VAL A 168 17.00 5.16 -1.16
C VAL A 168 15.82 5.75 -1.95
N TYR A 169 15.00 6.58 -1.31
CA TYR A 169 13.86 7.28 -1.90
C TYR A 169 13.80 8.73 -1.38
N PRO A 170 14.64 9.64 -1.89
CA PRO A 170 14.67 11.01 -1.44
C PRO A 170 13.39 11.72 -1.86
N THR A 171 12.65 12.22 -0.88
CA THR A 171 11.55 13.16 -1.08
C THR A 171 12.01 14.53 -0.64
N GLU A 172 11.65 15.58 -1.39
CA GLU A 172 11.83 16.96 -0.96
C GLU A 172 11.36 17.14 0.49
N PRO A 173 12.15 17.83 1.35
CA PRO A 173 11.68 18.22 2.67
C PRO A 173 10.40 19.04 2.51
N LYS A 174 9.30 18.58 3.11
CA LYS A 174 8.16 19.48 3.33
C LYS A 174 8.64 20.53 4.31
N ASN A 175 8.83 21.76 3.84
CA ASN A 175 9.02 22.92 4.70
C ASN A 175 7.79 23.01 5.62
N THR A 176 7.99 22.76 6.91
CA THR A 176 6.99 22.81 7.99
C THR A 176 7.53 23.65 9.13
#